data_AF-A0A1D2JLI1-F1
#
_entry.id   AF-A0A1D2JLI1-F1
#
_cell.length_a   1.000
_cell.length_b   1.000
_cell.length_c   1.000
_cell.angle_alpha   90.00
_cell.angle_beta   90.00
_cell.angle_gamma   90.00
#
_symmetry.space_group_name_H-M   'P 1'
#
loop_
_entity.id
_entity.type
_entity.pdbx_description
1 polymer ?
#
loop_
_entity_poly.entity_id
_entity_poly.type
_entity_poly.pdbx_seq_one_letter_code
_entity_poly.pdbx_strand_id
1 'polypeptide(L)'
;MCLGLNIQIQPWNSSNAFVILPKFWWLQFGGLQPKARTSVSILNCNYTSTKDKAMARSTGPAGVTGDTPPVHRIDLSLPPAKRYVELAKSYRDKMRSLTGLFDELVESVHPGINVIWVKRAARLFLRKLYTHEETEEIKGISKATGIDLYLLVSLNVVLDLLMGCTSGGARCRDAQDSSSKMLHFRTLDWGMDVLRELIVQLEFVRSPETEKVLATSITYVGFVGVLTGVRRNLSVSLNFRPNHDMSKRFVNLKFYANRLLVLLGIRRSVSSLLRQYLLPPNPARWNFLTRVWSTAAQPWHLQSLSAITAALPQTPTTAAYIILSDGATTTVLEKDYRSAVTRSSSSFIVATNVDLAMESLNSTNSTTRASTSEPEECQLTGLEGLQDLIEDSIERKACMQSFWDARTRQVHRNSRNRVGKGQRLPKETPETSGRRDPLQRTRSSRASGCQDITSSAPPNTSQNRELSPETEQTTFQDQEVTAAPLEVMEWTSTHPITNEMTHFATVMDPAEGRVVWIQRYLHPLPSQG
;
A
#
# COMPACT_ATOMS: atom_id res chain seq x y z
N MET A 1 0.56 -22.73 77.89
CA MET A 1 0.74 -22.77 76.42
C MET A 1 1.50 -21.52 76.01
N CYS A 2 2.49 -21.66 75.14
CA CYS A 2 3.22 -20.54 74.56
C CYS A 2 2.89 -20.47 73.06
N LEU A 3 2.89 -19.25 72.51
CA LEU A 3 3.45 -18.93 71.19
C LEU A 3 3.39 -17.41 71.02
N GLY A 4 4.55 -16.74 71.08
CA GLY A 4 4.65 -15.28 70.97
C GLY A 4 4.89 -14.85 69.52
N LEU A 5 4.40 -13.66 69.16
CA LEU A 5 4.89 -12.96 67.97
C LEU A 5 6.36 -12.61 68.17
N ASN A 6 7.18 -12.80 67.15
CA ASN A 6 8.55 -12.31 67.13
C ASN A 6 8.76 -11.48 65.85
N ILE A 7 8.65 -10.15 65.98
CA ILE A 7 8.81 -9.22 64.86
C ILE A 7 10.29 -8.87 64.75
N GLN A 8 10.97 -9.43 63.76
CA GLN A 8 12.41 -9.25 63.59
C GLN A 8 12.74 -8.16 62.57
N ILE A 9 13.09 -6.97 63.06
CA ILE A 9 13.63 -5.88 62.26
C ILE A 9 15.16 -6.00 62.22
N GLN A 10 15.74 -6.05 61.02
CA GLN A 10 17.17 -5.81 60.78
C GLN A 10 17.37 -4.93 59.53
N PRO A 11 18.51 -4.19 59.42
CA PRO A 11 18.58 -2.98 58.59
C PRO A 11 19.44 -3.12 57.32
N TRP A 12 19.40 -2.05 56.50
CA TRP A 12 20.26 -1.82 55.32
C TRP A 12 19.96 -2.77 54.13
N ASN A 13 20.30 -2.45 52.88
CA ASN A 13 21.35 -1.57 52.40
C ASN A 13 20.92 -0.66 51.23
N SER A 14 21.35 0.60 51.25
CA SER A 14 20.93 1.66 50.32
C SER A 14 21.77 1.70 49.03
N SER A 15 21.65 0.68 48.18
CA SER A 15 22.31 0.64 46.86
C SER A 15 21.55 -0.23 45.83
N ASN A 16 20.50 0.33 45.18
CA ASN A 16 20.00 -0.22 43.90
C ASN A 16 19.12 0.74 43.06
N ALA A 17 19.21 2.06 43.26
CA ALA A 17 18.42 3.06 42.54
C ALA A 17 18.85 3.30 41.06
N PHE A 18 19.76 2.49 40.51
CA PHE A 18 20.50 2.82 39.27
C PHE A 18 20.67 1.67 38.25
N VAL A 19 19.92 0.56 38.36
CA VAL A 19 20.09 -0.63 37.47
C VAL A 19 18.80 -1.10 36.77
N ILE A 20 17.81 -0.22 36.59
CA ILE A 20 16.55 -0.52 35.85
C ILE A 20 16.40 0.32 34.57
N LEU A 21 17.54 0.60 33.93
CA LEU A 21 17.62 1.20 32.58
C LEU A 21 18.39 0.30 31.58
N PRO A 22 19.51 -0.38 31.96
CA PRO A 22 20.25 -1.21 31.01
C PRO A 22 19.49 -2.45 30.48
N LYS A 23 18.72 -3.15 31.33
CA LYS A 23 18.08 -4.42 30.93
C LYS A 23 16.99 -4.26 29.86
N PHE A 24 16.31 -3.13 29.81
CA PHE A 24 15.34 -2.81 28.75
C PHE A 24 16.03 -2.49 27.40
N TRP A 25 17.33 -2.20 27.42
CA TRP A 25 18.14 -1.97 26.22
C TRP A 25 18.94 -3.21 25.79
N TRP A 26 19.37 -4.06 26.73
CA TRP A 26 20.33 -5.13 26.45
C TRP A 26 19.75 -6.29 25.61
N LEU A 27 18.50 -6.68 25.86
CA LEU A 27 17.82 -7.74 25.10
C LEU A 27 17.50 -7.35 23.64
N GLN A 28 17.62 -6.06 23.28
CA GLN A 28 17.46 -5.60 21.90
C GLN A 28 18.81 -5.54 21.14
N PHE A 29 19.94 -5.88 21.78
CA PHE A 29 21.29 -5.73 21.21
C PHE A 29 22.30 -6.86 21.51
N GLY A 30 21.90 -7.95 22.17
CA GLY A 30 22.78 -9.08 22.50
C GLY A 30 22.16 -10.45 22.22
N GLY A 31 22.80 -11.27 21.39
CA GLY A 31 22.38 -12.64 21.07
C GLY A 31 22.97 -13.72 22.01
N LEU A 32 22.58 -14.97 21.76
CA LEU A 32 22.81 -16.20 22.55
C LEU A 32 21.91 -16.37 23.79
N GLN A 33 20.93 -17.27 23.66
CA GLN A 33 20.18 -17.94 24.73
C GLN A 33 20.47 -19.46 24.67
N PRO A 34 20.77 -20.15 25.79
CA PRO A 34 20.73 -21.60 25.83
C PRO A 34 19.28 -22.11 25.83
N LYS A 35 19.02 -23.23 25.15
CA LYS A 35 17.67 -23.77 24.94
C LYS A 35 17.04 -24.30 26.23
N ALA A 36 15.80 -23.89 26.50
CA ALA A 36 14.83 -24.64 27.31
C ALA A 36 13.51 -24.71 26.52
N ARG A 37 12.80 -25.84 26.58
CA ARG A 37 11.67 -26.15 25.68
C ARG A 37 10.46 -26.59 26.51
N THR A 38 9.43 -25.75 26.58
CA THR A 38 8.17 -26.05 27.26
C THR A 38 7.01 -25.65 26.37
N SER A 39 6.22 -26.63 25.93
CA SER A 39 5.01 -26.42 25.15
C SER A 39 3.84 -26.01 26.05
N VAL A 40 3.07 -25.00 25.65
CA VAL A 40 1.80 -24.60 26.30
C VAL A 40 0.71 -24.56 25.22
N SER A 41 -0.48 -25.05 25.56
CA SER A 41 -1.60 -25.24 24.64
C SER A 41 -2.43 -23.97 24.44
N ILE A 42 -2.94 -23.78 23.21
CA ILE A 42 -3.75 -22.62 22.78
C ILE A 42 -5.11 -22.58 23.50
N LEU A 43 -5.55 -21.36 23.83
CA LEU A 43 -6.88 -21.06 24.37
C LEU A 43 -7.83 -20.65 23.24
N ASN A 44 -8.69 -21.56 22.78
CA ASN A 44 -9.74 -21.23 21.82
C ASN A 44 -10.80 -20.32 22.46
N CYS A 45 -10.97 -19.10 21.94
CA CYS A 45 -12.11 -18.25 22.28
C CYS A 45 -13.37 -18.74 21.56
N ASN A 46 -14.27 -19.39 22.29
CA ASN A 46 -15.53 -19.89 21.74
C ASN A 46 -16.50 -18.74 21.40
N TYR A 47 -16.94 -18.69 20.14
CA TYR A 47 -17.91 -17.73 19.62
C TYR A 47 -19.35 -18.07 20.06
N THR A 48 -19.91 -17.31 21.01
CA THR A 48 -21.29 -17.48 21.49
C THR A 48 -22.28 -16.62 20.72
N SER A 49 -22.83 -17.16 19.63
CA SER A 49 -23.85 -16.48 18.83
C SER A 49 -25.17 -16.28 19.61
N THR A 50 -25.55 -15.01 19.84
CA THR A 50 -26.88 -14.63 20.33
C THR A 50 -27.66 -13.90 19.24
N LYS A 51 -28.79 -14.48 18.83
CA LYS A 51 -29.72 -13.87 17.87
C LYS A 51 -30.82 -13.14 18.65
N ASP A 52 -31.04 -11.85 18.36
CA ASP A 52 -32.30 -11.42 17.74
C ASP A 52 -32.39 -9.91 17.40
N LYS A 53 -33.02 -9.65 16.24
CA LYS A 53 -33.93 -8.52 15.92
C LYS A 53 -33.54 -7.07 16.31
N ALA A 54 -33.15 -6.30 15.29
CA ALA A 54 -34.03 -5.26 14.72
C ALA A 54 -33.71 -5.05 13.23
N MET A 55 -34.72 -4.87 12.38
CA MET A 55 -34.54 -4.76 10.92
C MET A 55 -35.06 -3.42 10.38
N ALA A 56 -34.16 -2.59 9.87
CA ALA A 56 -34.46 -1.45 9.01
C ALA A 56 -33.82 -1.69 7.62
N ARG A 57 -34.60 -1.54 6.55
CA ARG A 57 -34.16 -1.90 5.19
C ARG A 57 -33.55 -0.72 4.45
N SER A 58 -32.40 -0.95 3.82
CA SER A 58 -31.93 -0.22 2.64
C SER A 58 -31.53 -1.25 1.58
N THR A 59 -31.93 -1.06 0.32
CA THR A 59 -31.88 -2.10 -0.70
C THR A 59 -30.81 -1.82 -1.76
N GLY A 60 -29.62 -2.39 -1.58
CA GLY A 60 -28.71 -2.72 -2.67
C GLY A 60 -28.97 -4.13 -3.24
N PRO A 61 -28.33 -4.51 -4.36
CA PRO A 61 -28.36 -5.89 -4.85
C PRO A 61 -27.74 -6.86 -3.82
N ALA A 62 -28.15 -8.13 -3.87
CA ALA A 62 -27.90 -9.09 -2.80
C ALA A 62 -26.41 -9.38 -2.54
N GLY A 63 -26.01 -9.38 -1.26
CA GLY A 63 -24.71 -9.84 -0.78
C GLY A 63 -23.81 -8.77 -0.14
N VAL A 64 -24.07 -7.48 -0.35
CA VAL A 64 -23.13 -6.40 -0.01
C VAL A 64 -23.26 -5.95 1.46
N THR A 65 -22.44 -6.48 2.36
CA THR A 65 -22.38 -6.11 3.79
C THR A 65 -21.34 -5.02 4.09
N GLY A 66 -21.50 -3.83 3.52
CA GLY A 66 -20.68 -2.66 3.85
C GLY A 66 -21.36 -1.34 3.48
N ASP A 67 -20.84 -0.23 4.02
CA ASP A 67 -21.39 1.12 3.84
C ASP A 67 -20.35 2.13 3.32
N THR A 68 -20.81 3.32 2.96
CA THR A 68 -19.90 4.45 2.66
C THR A 68 -19.52 5.12 3.99
N PRO A 69 -18.23 5.27 4.33
CA PRO A 69 -17.84 5.90 5.59
C PRO A 69 -18.24 7.39 5.64
N PRO A 70 -18.60 7.93 6.83
CA PRO A 70 -18.96 9.33 6.99
C PRO A 70 -17.88 10.30 6.48
N VAL A 71 -18.32 11.30 5.73
CA VAL A 71 -17.46 12.37 5.18
C VAL A 71 -17.46 13.56 6.14
N HIS A 72 -16.27 14.05 6.50
CA HIS A 72 -16.09 15.21 7.37
C HIS A 72 -15.07 16.19 6.79
N ARG A 73 -15.42 17.49 6.77
CA ARG A 73 -14.52 18.55 6.31
C ARG A 73 -13.60 19.02 7.45
N ILE A 74 -12.33 19.22 7.14
CA ILE A 74 -11.28 19.70 8.04
C ILE A 74 -10.68 20.99 7.48
N ASP A 75 -11.04 22.13 8.07
CA ASP A 75 -10.53 23.44 7.64
C ASP A 75 -9.09 23.70 8.13
N LEU A 76 -8.14 23.69 7.20
CA LEU A 76 -6.72 23.96 7.47
C LEU A 76 -6.44 25.41 7.88
N SER A 77 -7.38 26.34 7.71
CA SER A 77 -7.29 27.71 8.22
C SER A 77 -7.44 27.82 9.73
N LEU A 78 -8.13 26.86 10.38
CA LEU A 78 -8.24 26.83 11.84
C LEU A 78 -6.88 26.56 12.50
N PRO A 79 -6.62 27.13 13.69
CA PRO A 79 -5.48 26.74 14.52
C PRO A 79 -5.45 25.21 14.70
N PRO A 80 -4.29 24.54 14.61
CA PRO A 80 -4.24 23.07 14.51
C PRO A 80 -5.00 22.35 15.64
N ALA A 81 -4.86 22.81 16.89
CA ALA A 81 -5.59 22.30 18.06
C ALA A 81 -7.12 22.51 18.05
N LYS A 82 -7.70 23.14 17.03
CA LYS A 82 -9.15 23.27 16.81
C LYS A 82 -9.68 22.41 15.66
N ARG A 83 -8.85 22.09 14.66
CA ARG A 83 -9.26 21.46 13.38
C ARG A 83 -10.08 20.18 13.53
N TYR A 84 -9.67 19.32 14.45
CA TYR A 84 -10.29 18.01 14.68
C TYR A 84 -11.26 18.00 15.87
N VAL A 85 -11.52 19.14 16.54
CA VAL A 85 -12.27 19.17 17.82
C VAL A 85 -13.74 18.79 17.68
N GLU A 86 -14.37 19.06 16.53
CA GLU A 86 -15.76 18.68 16.28
C GLU A 86 -15.89 17.17 16.04
N LEU A 87 -15.10 16.63 15.12
CA LEU A 87 -15.00 15.19 14.86
C LEU A 87 -14.62 14.38 16.12
N ALA A 88 -13.68 14.90 16.92
CA ALA A 88 -13.26 14.28 18.17
C ALA A 88 -14.35 14.31 19.27
N LYS A 89 -15.36 15.19 19.16
CA LYS A 89 -16.55 15.16 20.04
C LYS A 89 -17.57 14.14 19.56
N SER A 90 -17.89 14.09 18.27
CA SER A 90 -18.91 13.15 17.75
C SER A 90 -18.50 11.69 17.87
N TYR A 91 -17.19 11.40 17.80
CA TYR A 91 -16.64 10.05 18.01
C TYR A 91 -16.10 9.81 19.44
N ARG A 92 -16.25 10.76 20.36
CA ARG A 92 -15.61 10.74 21.70
C ARG A 92 -15.76 9.41 22.43
N ASP A 93 -16.98 8.90 22.52
CA ASP A 93 -17.28 7.74 23.35
C ASP A 93 -16.89 6.43 22.64
N LYS A 94 -16.98 6.40 21.30
CA LYS A 94 -16.39 5.34 20.47
C LYS A 94 -14.87 5.29 20.60
N MET A 95 -14.17 6.42 20.66
CA MET A 95 -12.72 6.44 20.88
C MET A 95 -12.31 6.05 22.31
N ARG A 96 -13.19 6.28 23.30
CA ARG A 96 -12.92 5.98 24.71
C ARG A 96 -12.93 4.48 25.01
N SER A 97 -13.87 3.72 24.45
CA SER A 97 -13.89 2.26 24.61
C SER A 97 -12.60 1.60 24.11
N LEU A 98 -11.98 2.16 23.05
CA LEU A 98 -10.76 1.62 22.46
C LEU A 98 -9.48 1.89 23.29
N THR A 99 -9.58 2.60 24.41
CA THR A 99 -8.40 2.86 25.26
C THR A 99 -7.87 1.62 25.99
N GLY A 100 -8.67 0.55 26.09
CA GLY A 100 -8.23 -0.76 26.57
C GLY A 100 -7.31 -1.51 25.59
N LEU A 101 -7.46 -1.27 24.28
CA LEU A 101 -6.68 -1.97 23.23
C LEU A 101 -5.17 -1.74 23.33
N PHE A 102 -4.74 -0.64 23.97
CA PHE A 102 -3.32 -0.41 24.23
C PHE A 102 -2.74 -1.43 25.22
N ASP A 103 -3.57 -1.97 26.12
CA ASP A 103 -3.15 -2.99 27.09
C ASP A 103 -3.07 -4.34 26.39
N GLU A 104 -4.09 -4.70 25.62
CA GLU A 104 -4.13 -5.89 24.76
C GLU A 104 -2.93 -5.96 23.80
N LEU A 105 -2.59 -4.84 23.14
CA LEU A 105 -1.42 -4.72 22.25
C LEU A 105 -0.07 -4.75 22.99
N VAL A 106 -0.02 -4.40 24.28
CA VAL A 106 1.20 -4.50 25.09
C VAL A 106 1.37 -5.91 25.66
N GLU A 107 0.28 -6.57 26.03
CA GLU A 107 0.27 -7.93 26.56
C GLU A 107 0.49 -8.98 25.45
N SER A 108 -0.01 -8.77 24.23
CA SER A 108 0.26 -9.66 23.09
C SER A 108 1.73 -9.63 22.63
N VAL A 109 2.35 -8.45 22.62
CA VAL A 109 3.77 -8.26 22.24
C VAL A 109 4.73 -8.68 23.36
N HIS A 110 4.33 -8.61 24.63
CA HIS A 110 5.15 -9.10 25.74
C HIS A 110 4.32 -9.68 26.89
N PRO A 111 3.89 -10.96 26.79
CA PRO A 111 3.09 -11.62 27.82
C PRO A 111 3.73 -11.54 29.20
N GLY A 112 2.96 -11.10 30.20
CA GLY A 112 3.43 -10.92 31.57
C GLY A 112 4.20 -9.62 31.84
N ILE A 113 4.31 -8.68 30.87
CA ILE A 113 4.86 -7.35 31.15
C ILE A 113 3.96 -6.57 32.11
N ASN A 114 4.57 -5.80 33.02
CA ASN A 114 3.79 -4.94 33.91
C ASN A 114 3.32 -3.68 33.17
N VAL A 115 2.11 -3.74 32.61
CA VAL A 115 1.47 -2.65 31.83
C VAL A 115 1.45 -1.31 32.57
N ILE A 116 1.38 -1.30 33.91
CA ILE A 116 1.40 -0.05 34.71
C ILE A 116 2.73 0.69 34.54
N TRP A 117 3.86 -0.03 34.50
CA TRP A 117 5.17 0.56 34.22
C TRP A 117 5.32 0.98 32.76
N VAL A 118 4.76 0.21 31.82
CA VAL A 118 4.72 0.58 30.39
C VAL A 118 3.94 1.91 30.21
N LYS A 119 2.76 2.05 30.82
CA LYS A 119 1.97 3.30 30.81
C LYS A 119 2.70 4.48 31.46
N ARG A 120 3.43 4.24 32.56
CA ARG A 120 4.25 5.29 33.21
C ARG A 120 5.39 5.77 32.29
N ALA A 121 6.09 4.85 31.63
CA ALA A 121 7.11 5.19 30.64
C ALA A 121 6.51 5.90 29.42
N ALA A 122 5.38 5.40 28.90
CA ALA A 122 4.68 5.99 27.76
C ALA A 122 4.25 7.44 28.03
N ARG A 123 3.68 7.74 29.21
CA ARG A 123 3.36 9.11 29.67
C ARG A 123 4.62 10.00 29.82
N LEU A 124 5.79 9.42 30.11
CA LEU A 124 7.05 10.16 30.22
C LEU A 124 7.64 10.51 28.85
N PHE A 125 7.56 9.60 27.88
CA PHE A 125 8.27 9.69 26.60
C PHE A 125 7.40 10.11 25.41
N LEU A 126 6.19 9.58 25.29
CA LEU A 126 5.29 9.77 24.12
C LEU A 126 4.48 11.07 24.26
N ARG A 127 5.18 12.21 24.26
CA ARG A 127 4.61 13.53 24.59
C ARG A 127 4.20 14.39 23.39
N LYS A 128 4.59 13.99 22.18
CA LYS A 128 4.41 14.76 20.94
C LYS A 128 4.63 13.89 19.71
N LEU A 129 4.19 14.39 18.56
CA LEU A 129 4.62 13.92 17.24
C LEU A 129 5.79 14.78 16.73
N TYR A 130 6.30 14.49 15.54
CA TYR A 130 7.44 15.21 14.97
C TYR A 130 7.13 16.69 14.67
N THR A 131 6.03 16.97 13.97
CA THR A 131 5.63 18.35 13.70
C THR A 131 4.83 18.93 14.86
N HIS A 132 4.98 20.23 15.07
CA HIS A 132 4.13 20.97 16.01
C HIS A 132 2.67 20.99 15.54
N GLU A 133 2.42 21.01 14.23
CA GLU A 133 1.07 21.06 13.65
C GLU A 133 0.27 19.81 14.02
N GLU A 134 0.79 18.62 13.75
CA GLU A 134 0.17 17.33 14.14
C GLU A 134 0.12 17.17 15.67
N THR A 135 1.14 17.65 16.39
CA THR A 135 1.17 17.61 17.87
C THR A 135 0.05 18.44 18.49
N GLU A 136 -0.22 19.63 17.98
CA GLU A 136 -1.34 20.46 18.45
C GLU A 136 -2.69 19.88 18.02
N GLU A 137 -2.79 19.27 16.82
CA GLU A 137 -4.00 18.53 16.40
C GLU A 137 -4.35 17.40 17.38
N ILE A 138 -3.40 16.52 17.74
CA ILE A 138 -3.66 15.44 18.72
C ILE A 138 -3.88 15.95 20.15
N LYS A 139 -3.34 17.11 20.54
CA LYS A 139 -3.71 17.78 21.81
C LYS A 139 -5.14 18.29 21.78
N GLY A 140 -5.60 18.82 20.64
CA GLY A 140 -6.99 19.21 20.43
C GLY A 140 -7.94 18.01 20.60
N ILE A 141 -7.60 16.88 19.97
CA ILE A 141 -8.31 15.60 20.10
C ILE A 141 -8.27 15.10 21.55
N SER A 142 -7.10 15.10 22.21
CA SER A 142 -6.93 14.70 23.62
C SER A 142 -7.81 15.53 24.55
N LYS A 143 -7.86 16.85 24.37
CA LYS A 143 -8.72 17.74 25.18
C LYS A 143 -10.21 17.57 24.90
N ALA A 144 -10.60 17.30 23.65
CA ALA A 144 -12.00 17.09 23.27
C ALA A 144 -12.54 15.73 23.76
N THR A 145 -11.73 14.68 23.66
CA THR A 145 -12.10 13.31 24.05
C THR A 145 -11.88 13.04 25.54
N GLY A 146 -10.87 13.66 26.16
CA GLY A 146 -10.33 13.27 27.46
C GLY A 146 -9.46 12.01 27.41
N ILE A 147 -8.94 11.62 26.24
CA ILE A 147 -8.01 10.51 26.07
C ILE A 147 -6.59 10.99 26.33
N ASP A 148 -5.83 10.22 27.11
CA ASP A 148 -4.43 10.51 27.45
C ASP A 148 -3.56 10.67 26.19
N LEU A 149 -2.79 11.76 26.12
CA LEU A 149 -2.02 12.15 24.92
C LEU A 149 -1.06 11.06 24.43
N TYR A 150 -0.49 10.24 25.32
CA TYR A 150 0.43 9.16 24.95
C TYR A 150 -0.25 8.09 24.09
N LEU A 151 -1.55 7.82 24.28
CA LEU A 151 -2.31 6.86 23.48
C LEU A 151 -2.50 7.37 22.05
N LEU A 152 -2.75 8.67 21.88
CA LEU A 152 -2.84 9.30 20.56
C LEU A 152 -1.48 9.37 19.86
N VAL A 153 -0.39 9.56 20.61
CA VAL A 153 0.97 9.44 20.04
C VAL A 153 1.25 8.00 19.60
N SER A 154 0.94 6.99 20.42
CA SER A 154 1.04 5.57 20.03
C SER A 154 0.27 5.27 18.75
N LEU A 155 -1.02 5.63 18.68
CA LEU A 155 -1.86 5.43 17.49
C LEU A 155 -1.24 6.05 16.22
N ASN A 156 -0.65 7.25 16.34
CA ASN A 156 -0.05 7.95 15.19
C ASN A 156 1.36 7.48 14.79
N VAL A 157 1.97 6.57 15.56
CA VAL A 157 3.36 6.07 15.35
C VAL A 157 3.43 4.52 15.23
N VAL A 158 2.36 3.80 15.57
CA VAL A 158 2.31 2.33 15.52
C VAL A 158 1.39 1.83 14.39
N LEU A 159 0.42 2.62 13.95
CA LEU A 159 -0.56 2.17 12.95
C LEU A 159 0.07 1.79 11.60
N ASP A 160 1.17 2.42 11.18
CA ASP A 160 1.91 2.05 9.97
C ASP A 160 2.67 0.70 10.07
N LEU A 161 2.57 0.00 11.21
CA LEU A 161 3.30 -1.24 11.51
C LEU A 161 2.40 -2.48 11.71
N LEU A 162 1.07 -2.37 11.56
CA LEU A 162 0.12 -3.43 11.99
C LEU A 162 -0.95 -3.84 10.94
N MET A 163 -0.88 -3.35 9.69
CA MET A 163 -1.98 -3.51 8.71
C MET A 163 -1.60 -4.35 7.49
N GLY A 164 -2.36 -5.41 7.25
CA GLY A 164 -2.45 -6.05 5.94
C GLY A 164 -3.02 -5.06 4.92
N CYS A 165 -2.59 -5.12 3.66
CA CYS A 165 -3.13 -4.30 2.59
C CYS A 165 -2.96 -4.99 1.22
N THR A 166 -3.87 -4.75 0.28
CA THR A 166 -3.60 -4.91 -1.16
C THR A 166 -3.75 -3.57 -1.86
N SER A 167 -2.66 -2.99 -2.36
CA SER A 167 -2.65 -1.66 -2.99
C SER A 167 -2.04 -1.71 -4.39
N GLY A 168 -2.46 -0.82 -5.29
CA GLY A 168 -1.90 -0.79 -6.64
C GLY A 168 -2.55 0.24 -7.55
N GLY A 169 -2.35 0.09 -8.85
CA GLY A 169 -3.07 0.87 -9.83
C GLY A 169 -3.26 0.16 -11.16
N ALA A 170 -4.36 0.49 -11.83
CA ALA A 170 -4.78 -0.09 -13.10
C ALA A 170 -5.17 1.00 -14.09
N ARG A 171 -4.75 0.85 -15.35
CA ARG A 171 -5.13 1.71 -16.47
C ARG A 171 -6.60 1.45 -16.79
N CYS A 172 -7.41 2.45 -16.50
CA CYS A 172 -8.84 2.44 -16.73
C CYS A 172 -9.22 3.36 -17.87
N ARG A 173 -10.37 3.07 -18.50
CA ARG A 173 -11.05 3.98 -19.42
C ARG A 173 -12.54 3.89 -19.13
N ASP A 174 -13.18 5.02 -18.88
CA ASP A 174 -14.65 5.05 -18.79
C ASP A 174 -15.25 4.84 -20.18
N ALA A 175 -16.52 4.46 -20.27
CA ALA A 175 -17.24 4.42 -21.55
C ALA A 175 -17.49 5.84 -22.11
N GLN A 176 -17.45 6.86 -21.26
CA GLN A 176 -17.63 8.27 -21.64
C GLN A 176 -16.30 9.03 -21.87
N ASP A 177 -15.19 8.55 -21.29
CA ASP A 177 -13.87 9.20 -21.41
C ASP A 177 -13.16 8.84 -22.72
N SER A 178 -12.70 9.86 -23.44
CA SER A 178 -11.88 9.68 -24.66
C SER A 178 -10.44 9.26 -24.36
N SER A 179 -9.96 9.43 -23.13
CA SER A 179 -8.62 9.13 -22.67
C SER A 179 -8.63 8.13 -21.51
N SER A 180 -7.52 7.41 -21.34
CA SER A 180 -7.33 6.41 -20.29
C SER A 180 -6.46 6.96 -19.16
N LYS A 181 -6.76 6.59 -17.92
CA LYS A 181 -6.11 7.10 -16.70
C LYS A 181 -5.82 5.97 -15.70
N MET A 182 -4.74 6.11 -14.94
CA MET A 182 -4.43 5.19 -13.84
C MET A 182 -5.35 5.51 -12.65
N LEU A 183 -6.19 4.55 -12.26
CA LEU A 183 -6.88 4.58 -10.96
C LEU A 183 -6.02 3.83 -9.93
N HIS A 184 -6.01 4.31 -8.69
CA HIS A 184 -5.25 3.73 -7.57
C HIS A 184 -6.22 3.00 -6.64
N PHE A 185 -6.11 1.67 -6.56
CA PHE A 185 -6.95 0.82 -5.72
C PHE A 185 -6.26 0.43 -4.41
N ARG A 186 -7.05 0.16 -3.36
CA ARG A 186 -6.56 -0.31 -2.07
C ARG A 186 -7.61 -1.10 -1.29
N THR A 187 -7.19 -2.19 -0.65
CA THR A 187 -7.78 -2.72 0.60
C THR A 187 -6.86 -2.43 1.79
N LEU A 188 -7.45 -2.28 2.97
CA LEU A 188 -6.75 -2.15 4.25
C LEU A 188 -7.37 -3.13 5.24
N ASP A 189 -6.54 -4.02 5.79
CA ASP A 189 -6.94 -5.20 6.53
C ASP A 189 -6.28 -5.21 7.92
N TRP A 190 -7.05 -5.50 8.96
CA TRP A 190 -6.57 -5.49 10.35
C TRP A 190 -7.48 -6.29 11.27
N GLY A 191 -6.93 -7.14 12.13
CA GLY A 191 -7.70 -7.94 13.11
C GLY A 191 -8.20 -7.17 14.33
N MET A 192 -8.58 -5.90 14.17
CA MET A 192 -9.00 -5.03 15.29
C MET A 192 -10.36 -4.40 14.99
N ASP A 193 -11.40 -5.24 14.88
CA ASP A 193 -12.73 -4.90 14.40
C ASP A 193 -13.36 -3.65 15.04
N VAL A 194 -13.09 -3.42 16.32
CA VAL A 194 -13.58 -2.27 17.07
C VAL A 194 -13.11 -0.91 16.50
N LEU A 195 -12.09 -0.89 15.65
CA LEU A 195 -11.62 0.29 14.93
C LEU A 195 -12.38 0.54 13.62
N ARG A 196 -13.16 -0.44 13.10
CA ARG A 196 -13.98 -0.28 11.89
C ARG A 196 -14.94 0.90 12.00
N GLU A 197 -15.56 1.08 13.17
CA GLU A 197 -16.49 2.18 13.42
C GLU A 197 -15.85 3.57 13.39
N LEU A 198 -14.52 3.68 13.56
CA LEU A 198 -13.79 4.95 13.51
C LEU A 198 -13.33 5.34 12.09
N ILE A 199 -13.57 4.51 11.07
CA ILE A 199 -13.19 4.80 9.69
C ILE A 199 -14.08 5.93 9.14
N VAL A 200 -13.44 6.99 8.66
CA VAL A 200 -14.04 8.20 8.10
C VAL A 200 -13.29 8.67 6.84
N GLN A 201 -13.99 9.40 5.98
CA GLN A 201 -13.39 10.17 4.89
C GLN A 201 -13.20 11.63 5.34
N LEU A 202 -11.99 12.15 5.25
CA LEU A 202 -11.64 13.53 5.62
C LEU A 202 -11.35 14.36 4.39
N GLU A 203 -12.15 15.41 4.17
CA GLU A 203 -11.94 16.41 3.12
C GLU A 203 -11.20 17.62 3.69
N PHE A 204 -9.99 17.88 3.22
CA PHE A 204 -9.20 19.04 3.67
C PHE A 204 -9.54 20.27 2.84
N VAL A 205 -10.01 21.31 3.52
CA VAL A 205 -10.48 22.57 2.90
C VAL A 205 -9.74 23.76 3.49
N ARG A 206 -9.95 24.97 2.95
CA ARG A 206 -9.36 26.20 3.48
C ARG A 206 -10.34 27.37 3.38
N SER A 207 -10.88 27.81 4.52
CA SER A 207 -11.70 29.03 4.59
C SER A 207 -10.95 30.24 4.00
N PRO A 208 -11.61 31.10 3.20
CA PRO A 208 -13.06 31.11 2.90
C PRO A 208 -13.51 30.17 1.77
N GLU A 209 -12.60 29.58 0.98
CA GLU A 209 -12.94 28.65 -0.12
C GLU A 209 -13.27 27.23 0.40
N THR A 210 -14.27 27.09 1.28
CA THR A 210 -14.62 25.80 1.92
C THR A 210 -15.13 24.73 0.97
N GLU A 211 -15.64 25.11 -0.21
CA GLU A 211 -16.14 24.16 -1.21
C GLU A 211 -15.04 23.54 -2.07
N LYS A 212 -13.81 24.05 -1.95
CA LYS A 212 -12.65 23.56 -2.69
C LYS A 212 -11.87 22.57 -1.85
N VAL A 213 -12.20 21.29 -2.02
CA VAL A 213 -11.41 20.19 -1.45
C VAL A 213 -10.00 20.23 -2.03
N LEU A 214 -9.01 20.35 -1.16
CA LEU A 214 -7.59 20.41 -1.48
C LEU A 214 -6.98 19.01 -1.56
N ALA A 215 -7.48 18.11 -0.72
CA ALA A 215 -7.18 16.69 -0.69
C ALA A 215 -8.24 15.93 0.12
N THR A 216 -8.36 14.63 -0.11
CA THR A 216 -9.17 13.70 0.67
C THR A 216 -8.27 12.63 1.29
N SER A 217 -8.52 12.24 2.54
CA SER A 217 -7.85 11.12 3.23
C SER A 217 -8.86 10.15 3.79
N ILE A 218 -8.54 8.85 3.78
CA ILE A 218 -9.37 7.79 4.36
C ILE A 218 -8.62 7.26 5.58
N THR A 219 -9.22 7.39 6.77
CA THR A 219 -8.48 7.20 8.02
C THR A 219 -9.37 6.93 9.23
N TYR A 220 -8.75 6.65 10.38
CA TYR A 220 -9.42 6.44 11.66
C TYR A 220 -9.47 7.75 12.46
N VAL A 221 -10.60 8.05 13.11
CA VAL A 221 -10.68 9.22 14.00
C VAL A 221 -9.66 9.10 15.14
N GLY A 222 -8.83 10.13 15.31
CA GLY A 222 -7.68 10.13 16.22
C GLY A 222 -6.33 10.03 15.51
N PHE A 223 -6.30 9.54 14.28
CA PHE A 223 -5.12 9.55 13.42
C PHE A 223 -5.06 10.85 12.61
N VAL A 224 -3.90 11.52 12.62
CA VAL A 224 -3.63 12.76 11.88
C VAL A 224 -2.61 12.58 10.75
N GLY A 225 -1.88 11.47 10.70
CA GLY A 225 -1.06 11.12 9.53
C GLY A 225 -1.90 10.80 8.29
N VAL A 226 -1.24 10.36 7.21
CA VAL A 226 -1.90 9.82 6.01
C VAL A 226 -1.42 8.39 5.74
N LEU A 227 -2.37 7.48 5.53
CA LEU A 227 -2.14 6.07 5.11
C LEU A 227 -2.83 5.75 3.78
N THR A 228 -3.82 6.55 3.42
CA THR A 228 -4.60 6.46 2.17
C THR A 228 -5.15 7.85 1.91
N GLY A 229 -4.86 8.42 0.75
CA GLY A 229 -5.37 9.74 0.42
C GLY A 229 -5.06 10.16 -1.00
N VAL A 230 -5.79 11.16 -1.48
CA VAL A 230 -5.76 11.64 -2.86
C VAL A 230 -5.93 13.15 -2.91
N ARG A 231 -5.12 13.80 -3.74
CA ARG A 231 -5.26 15.17 -4.21
C ARG A 231 -5.11 15.16 -5.73
N ARG A 232 -5.37 16.30 -6.37
CA ARG A 232 -5.10 16.42 -7.80
C ARG A 232 -3.61 16.19 -8.10
N ASN A 233 -3.36 15.37 -9.11
CA ASN A 233 -2.06 14.85 -9.56
C ASN A 233 -1.27 14.04 -8.51
N LEU A 234 -1.89 13.53 -7.43
CA LEU A 234 -1.25 12.56 -6.52
C LEU A 234 -2.25 11.81 -5.63
N SER A 235 -2.29 10.49 -5.72
CA SER A 235 -2.82 9.60 -4.67
C SER A 235 -1.70 8.80 -4.02
N VAL A 236 -1.85 8.51 -2.73
CA VAL A 236 -0.85 7.84 -1.88
C VAL A 236 -1.50 6.73 -1.07
N SER A 237 -0.79 5.62 -0.88
CA SER A 237 -1.14 4.60 0.11
C SER A 237 0.09 3.94 0.72
N LEU A 238 -0.08 3.36 1.92
CA LEU A 238 0.97 2.74 2.72
C LEU A 238 0.56 1.32 3.14
N ASN A 239 1.37 0.32 2.81
CA ASN A 239 1.23 -1.04 3.36
C ASN A 239 2.36 -1.29 4.37
N PHE A 240 2.07 -2.04 5.43
CA PHE A 240 3.10 -2.48 6.38
C PHE A 240 4.14 -3.36 5.66
N ARG A 241 5.43 -3.14 5.94
CA ARG A 241 6.54 -3.99 5.49
C ARG A 241 7.22 -4.61 6.71
N PRO A 242 7.20 -5.95 6.87
CA PRO A 242 7.81 -6.61 8.02
C PRO A 242 9.35 -6.66 7.94
N ASN A 243 9.88 -6.71 6.72
CA ASN A 243 11.30 -6.85 6.44
C ASN A 243 12.05 -5.52 6.48
N HIS A 244 13.32 -5.55 6.91
CA HIS A 244 14.27 -4.44 6.71
C HIS A 244 15.70 -4.95 6.49
N ASP A 245 16.60 -4.08 6.02
CA ASP A 245 18.02 -4.44 5.78
C ASP A 245 18.77 -4.78 7.08
N MET A 246 18.84 -6.07 7.37
CA MET A 246 19.62 -6.65 8.46
C MET A 246 21.04 -7.08 8.05
N SER A 247 21.45 -6.88 6.78
CA SER A 247 22.73 -7.41 6.23
C SER A 247 23.97 -6.98 7.01
N LYS A 248 23.89 -5.85 7.73
CA LYS A 248 24.98 -5.28 8.53
C LYS A 248 24.42 -4.79 9.86
N ARG A 249 25.02 -5.21 10.98
CA ARG A 249 24.64 -4.78 12.35
C ARG A 249 24.52 -3.25 12.50
N PHE A 250 25.38 -2.48 11.82
CA PHE A 250 25.31 -1.00 11.81
C PHE A 250 24.14 -0.41 11.01
N VAL A 251 23.56 -1.13 10.05
CA VAL A 251 22.32 -0.72 9.36
C VAL A 251 21.13 -1.04 10.25
N ASN A 252 21.09 -2.25 10.81
CA ASN A 252 20.06 -2.67 11.77
C ASN A 252 19.98 -1.72 13.00
N LEU A 253 21.12 -1.36 13.59
CA LEU A 253 21.21 -0.34 14.65
C LEU A 253 20.67 1.03 14.21
N LYS A 254 20.96 1.48 12.98
CA LYS A 254 20.44 2.75 12.43
C LYS A 254 18.92 2.70 12.20
N PHE A 255 18.37 1.54 11.82
CA PHE A 255 16.94 1.31 11.65
C PHE A 255 16.21 1.38 13.00
N TYR A 256 16.64 0.61 14.00
CA TYR A 256 16.03 0.65 15.33
C TYR A 256 16.21 2.01 16.02
N ALA A 257 17.36 2.67 15.88
CA ALA A 257 17.55 4.04 16.34
C ALA A 257 16.61 5.03 15.62
N ASN A 258 16.32 4.84 14.32
CA ASN A 258 15.33 5.64 13.63
C ASN A 258 13.92 5.43 14.22
N ARG A 259 13.50 4.17 14.41
CA ARG A 259 12.19 3.82 14.99
C ARG A 259 12.01 4.41 16.40
N LEU A 260 13.03 4.35 17.26
CA LEU A 260 13.03 5.01 18.58
C LEU A 260 12.93 6.54 18.47
N LEU A 261 13.64 7.17 17.51
CA LEU A 261 13.56 8.62 17.33
C LEU A 261 12.20 9.07 16.76
N VAL A 262 11.49 8.23 16.00
CA VAL A 262 10.09 8.48 15.59
C VAL A 262 9.16 8.37 16.81
N LEU A 263 9.31 7.31 17.62
CA LEU A 263 8.57 7.09 18.87
C LEU A 263 8.66 8.28 19.84
N LEU A 264 9.82 8.92 19.93
CA LEU A 264 10.07 10.10 20.78
C LEU A 264 9.64 11.44 20.14
N GLY A 265 9.06 11.42 18.94
CA GLY A 265 8.72 12.64 18.19
C GLY A 265 9.94 13.48 17.81
N ILE A 266 11.13 12.87 17.67
CA ILE A 266 12.40 13.50 17.28
C ILE A 266 12.63 13.35 15.76
N ARG A 267 12.08 12.30 15.15
CA ARG A 267 12.00 12.08 13.70
C ARG A 267 10.56 11.87 13.25
N ARG A 268 10.33 12.05 11.94
CA ARG A 268 9.01 11.94 11.31
C ARG A 268 8.66 10.48 11.00
N SER A 269 7.41 10.08 11.22
CA SER A 269 6.84 8.82 10.74
C SER A 269 6.62 8.86 9.22
N VAL A 270 6.40 7.70 8.58
CA VAL A 270 6.07 7.69 7.14
C VAL A 270 4.69 8.30 6.92
N SER A 271 3.72 8.04 7.81
CA SER A 271 2.39 8.63 7.75
C SER A 271 2.38 10.17 7.79
N SER A 272 3.24 10.79 8.59
CA SER A 272 3.44 12.25 8.64
C SER A 272 4.19 12.77 7.40
N LEU A 273 5.06 11.96 6.79
CA LEU A 273 5.74 12.32 5.54
C LEU A 273 4.75 12.31 4.35
N LEU A 274 3.86 11.31 4.28
CA LEU A 274 2.79 11.27 3.28
C LEU A 274 1.79 12.44 3.45
N ARG A 275 1.46 12.83 4.69
CA ARG A 275 0.68 14.06 4.98
C ARG A 275 1.30 15.31 4.35
N GLN A 276 2.64 15.42 4.30
CA GLN A 276 3.34 16.56 3.71
C GLN A 276 3.28 16.62 2.17
N TYR A 277 3.19 15.47 1.48
CA TYR A 277 2.99 15.43 0.03
C TYR A 277 1.52 15.64 -0.38
N LEU A 278 0.59 15.33 0.52
CA LEU A 278 -0.84 15.46 0.32
C LEU A 278 -1.36 16.88 0.63
N LEU A 279 -0.95 17.48 1.76
CA LEU A 279 -1.55 18.72 2.28
C LEU A 279 -0.66 19.96 2.09
N PRO A 280 -1.23 21.12 1.71
CA PRO A 280 -0.48 22.37 1.64
C PRO A 280 -0.05 22.85 3.04
N PRO A 281 1.20 23.30 3.22
CA PRO A 281 1.70 23.76 4.51
C PRO A 281 0.95 25.01 4.98
N ASN A 282 0.95 25.23 6.29
CA ASN A 282 0.28 26.39 6.89
C ASN A 282 1.03 27.71 6.58
N PRO A 283 0.43 28.67 5.85
CA PRO A 283 1.11 29.92 5.49
C PRO A 283 1.46 30.78 6.71
N ALA A 284 0.70 30.67 7.82
CA ALA A 284 0.87 31.51 9.01
C ALA A 284 2.18 31.26 9.79
N ARG A 285 2.99 30.25 9.41
CA ARG A 285 4.33 29.99 9.97
C ARG A 285 5.41 29.72 8.93
N TRP A 286 5.22 30.15 7.68
CA TRP A 286 6.34 30.17 6.72
C TRP A 286 7.29 31.31 7.10
N ASN A 287 8.34 30.99 7.87
CA ASN A 287 9.27 31.98 8.41
C ASN A 287 9.84 32.89 7.31
N PHE A 288 10.00 34.19 7.62
CA PHE A 288 10.57 35.16 6.69
C PHE A 288 11.99 34.76 6.23
N LEU A 289 12.78 34.15 7.12
CA LEU A 289 14.09 33.58 6.79
C LEU A 289 14.00 32.41 5.78
N THR A 290 13.03 31.49 5.92
CA THR A 290 12.85 30.42 4.93
C THR A 290 12.28 30.94 3.61
N ARG A 291 11.58 32.08 3.58
CA ARG A 291 11.19 32.75 2.32
C ARG A 291 12.40 33.20 1.50
N VAL A 292 13.50 33.62 2.14
CA VAL A 292 14.74 34.03 1.45
C VAL A 292 15.53 32.82 0.91
N TRP A 293 15.53 31.69 1.62
CA TRP A 293 16.33 30.51 1.25
C TRP A 293 15.58 29.47 0.38
N SER A 294 14.26 29.58 0.21
CA SER A 294 13.43 28.60 -0.53
C SER A 294 12.97 29.07 -1.92
N THR A 295 13.55 30.14 -2.47
CA THR A 295 13.13 30.77 -3.75
C THR A 295 13.22 29.88 -4.99
N ALA A 296 13.91 28.74 -4.93
CA ALA A 296 14.04 27.76 -6.01
C ALA A 296 13.32 26.41 -5.77
N ALA A 297 12.72 26.19 -4.58
CA ALA A 297 12.17 24.90 -4.19
C ALA A 297 10.64 24.84 -4.34
N GLN A 298 10.13 23.95 -5.20
CA GLN A 298 8.70 23.69 -5.30
C GLN A 298 8.12 23.20 -3.95
N PRO A 299 6.99 23.77 -3.48
CA PRO A 299 6.32 23.31 -2.27
C PRO A 299 6.03 21.81 -2.30
N TRP A 300 6.20 21.13 -1.17
CA TRP A 300 6.09 19.67 -1.05
C TRP A 300 4.77 19.08 -1.59
N HIS A 301 3.65 19.79 -1.39
CA HIS A 301 2.32 19.43 -1.90
C HIS A 301 2.12 19.69 -3.40
N LEU A 302 3.08 20.31 -4.09
CA LEU A 302 3.10 20.54 -5.54
C LEU A 302 4.18 19.69 -6.23
N GLN A 303 4.89 18.83 -5.49
CA GLN A 303 5.85 17.90 -6.09
C GLN A 303 5.11 16.87 -6.96
N SER A 304 5.67 16.64 -8.14
CA SER A 304 5.26 15.56 -9.05
C SER A 304 5.63 14.20 -8.48
N LEU A 305 4.98 13.14 -8.99
CA LEU A 305 5.34 11.76 -8.70
C LEU A 305 6.85 11.53 -8.92
N SER A 306 7.39 11.99 -10.06
CA SER A 306 8.82 11.88 -10.39
C SER A 306 9.76 12.51 -9.35
N ALA A 307 9.44 13.71 -8.85
CA ALA A 307 10.24 14.38 -7.82
C ALA A 307 10.20 13.64 -6.48
N ILE A 308 9.01 13.13 -6.09
CA ILE A 308 8.84 12.33 -4.87
C ILE A 308 9.62 11.02 -5.00
N THR A 309 9.50 10.29 -6.12
CA THR A 309 10.20 9.01 -6.33
C THR A 309 11.72 9.15 -6.38
N ALA A 310 12.25 10.31 -6.77
CA ALA A 310 13.69 10.59 -6.74
C ALA A 310 14.21 10.86 -5.31
N ALA A 311 13.47 11.62 -4.50
CA ALA A 311 13.91 12.05 -3.16
C ALA A 311 13.55 11.06 -2.03
N LEU A 312 12.43 10.34 -2.16
CA LEU A 312 11.89 9.49 -1.11
C LEU A 312 12.81 8.31 -0.74
N PRO A 313 13.44 7.54 -1.67
CA PRO A 313 14.29 6.40 -1.32
C PRO A 313 15.38 6.72 -0.28
N GLN A 314 16.07 7.86 -0.44
CA GLN A 314 17.16 8.31 0.43
C GLN A 314 16.69 8.99 1.74
N THR A 315 15.39 9.31 1.83
CA THR A 315 14.79 9.95 3.01
C THR A 315 14.71 8.97 4.19
N PRO A 316 15.16 9.35 5.41
CA PRO A 316 15.06 8.52 6.61
C PRO A 316 13.62 8.13 6.97
N THR A 317 13.31 6.83 6.94
CA THR A 317 11.98 6.28 7.29
C THR A 317 12.07 4.99 8.10
N THR A 318 10.92 4.50 8.59
CA THR A 318 10.70 3.06 8.84
C THR A 318 10.62 2.31 7.50
N ALA A 319 10.59 0.97 7.56
CA ALA A 319 10.26 0.14 6.39
C ALA A 319 8.74 0.20 6.14
N ALA A 320 8.35 0.24 4.86
CA ALA A 320 6.96 0.25 4.41
C ALA A 320 6.92 -0.10 2.92
N TYR A 321 5.74 -0.44 2.38
CA TYR A 321 5.50 -0.28 0.94
C TYR A 321 4.74 1.02 0.74
N ILE A 322 5.26 1.90 -0.11
CA ILE A 322 4.64 3.19 -0.41
C ILE A 322 4.21 3.18 -1.86
N ILE A 323 2.90 3.28 -2.10
CA ILE A 323 2.32 3.29 -3.44
C ILE A 323 1.86 4.71 -3.75
N LEU A 324 2.28 5.24 -4.90
CA LEU A 324 2.04 6.61 -5.33
C LEU A 324 1.52 6.60 -6.77
N SER A 325 0.52 7.41 -7.12
CA SER A 325 0.02 7.51 -8.50
C SER A 325 -0.35 8.94 -8.85
N ASP A 326 -0.02 9.39 -10.07
CA ASP A 326 -0.37 10.73 -10.59
C ASP A 326 -1.53 10.72 -11.60
N GLY A 327 -2.01 9.54 -11.98
CA GLY A 327 -3.05 9.35 -13.00
C GLY A 327 -2.51 8.99 -14.39
N ALA A 328 -1.20 9.12 -14.61
CA ALA A 328 -0.51 8.63 -15.79
C ALA A 328 0.37 7.40 -15.48
N THR A 329 0.92 7.31 -14.27
CA THR A 329 1.77 6.20 -13.79
C THR A 329 1.46 5.90 -12.32
N THR A 330 1.58 4.64 -11.93
CA THR A 330 1.63 4.22 -10.51
C THR A 330 3.00 3.64 -10.19
N THR A 331 3.59 4.08 -9.08
CA THR A 331 4.90 3.66 -8.58
C THR A 331 4.77 3.03 -7.20
N VAL A 332 5.38 1.87 -7.02
CA VAL A 332 5.57 1.18 -5.73
C VAL A 332 7.02 1.38 -5.28
N LEU A 333 7.20 1.76 -4.02
CA LEU A 333 8.50 1.78 -3.34
C LEU A 333 8.49 0.76 -2.19
N GLU A 334 9.28 -0.31 -2.33
CA GLU A 334 9.62 -1.26 -1.27
C GLU A 334 10.68 -0.56 -0.40
N LYS A 335 10.24 0.19 0.61
CA LYS A 335 11.03 1.18 1.34
C LYS A 335 11.77 0.56 2.52
N ASP A 336 13.01 0.99 2.70
CA ASP A 336 13.83 0.73 3.88
C ASP A 336 14.33 2.04 4.50
N TYR A 337 15.23 2.01 5.50
CA TYR A 337 15.68 3.21 6.22
C TYR A 337 16.18 4.34 5.30
N ARG A 338 17.04 4.04 4.32
CA ARG A 338 17.64 5.01 3.36
C ARG A 338 17.81 4.43 1.95
N SER A 339 17.02 3.42 1.61
CA SER A 339 16.94 2.81 0.29
C SER A 339 15.49 2.50 -0.04
N ALA A 340 15.21 2.21 -1.31
CA ALA A 340 13.97 1.57 -1.74
C ALA A 340 14.22 0.79 -3.04
N VAL A 341 13.60 -0.38 -3.20
CA VAL A 341 13.38 -0.94 -4.54
C VAL A 341 12.16 -0.22 -5.13
N THR A 342 12.30 0.33 -6.34
CA THR A 342 11.27 1.20 -6.94
C THR A 342 10.80 0.58 -8.25
N ARG A 343 9.48 0.43 -8.41
CA ARG A 343 8.83 -0.17 -9.59
C ARG A 343 7.69 0.71 -10.06
N SER A 344 7.66 1.05 -11.35
CA SER A 344 6.64 1.93 -11.93
C SER A 344 5.92 1.23 -13.08
N SER A 345 4.62 1.51 -13.24
CA SER A 345 3.83 1.01 -14.35
C SER A 345 2.78 2.02 -14.81
N SER A 346 2.60 2.11 -16.12
CA SER A 346 1.56 2.90 -16.79
C SER A 346 0.37 2.04 -17.26
N SER A 347 0.39 0.72 -17.03
CA SER A 347 -0.68 -0.21 -17.39
C SER A 347 -1.31 -0.86 -16.16
N PHE A 348 -0.53 -1.60 -15.38
CA PHE A 348 -0.96 -2.24 -14.13
C PHE A 348 0.21 -2.51 -13.19
N ILE A 349 -0.01 -2.36 -11.89
CA ILE A 349 0.92 -2.76 -10.83
C ILE A 349 0.17 -3.02 -9.52
N VAL A 350 0.56 -4.07 -8.80
CA VAL A 350 0.02 -4.44 -7.48
C VAL A 350 1.15 -4.70 -6.48
N ALA A 351 0.91 -4.36 -5.21
CA ALA A 351 1.76 -4.62 -4.06
C ALA A 351 0.92 -4.90 -2.81
N THR A 352 1.27 -5.97 -2.09
CA THR A 352 0.65 -6.39 -0.82
C THR A 352 1.63 -6.11 0.33
N ASN A 353 1.86 -7.05 1.26
CA ASN A 353 2.86 -6.91 2.33
C ASN A 353 4.17 -7.70 2.07
N VAL A 354 4.37 -8.28 0.89
CA VAL A 354 5.55 -9.11 0.51
C VAL A 354 6.55 -8.38 -0.41
N ASP A 355 7.86 -8.63 -0.20
CA ASP A 355 8.96 -8.09 -1.02
C ASP A 355 9.10 -8.89 -2.33
N LEU A 356 9.39 -8.21 -3.45
CA LEU A 356 9.49 -8.87 -4.76
C LEU A 356 10.55 -9.99 -4.80
N ALA A 357 11.62 -9.86 -4.02
CA ALA A 357 12.67 -10.87 -3.93
C ALA A 357 12.15 -12.22 -3.38
N MET A 358 11.21 -12.20 -2.43
CA MET A 358 10.66 -13.44 -1.85
C MET A 358 9.69 -14.12 -2.83
N GLU A 359 8.92 -13.34 -3.59
CA GLU A 359 8.08 -13.86 -4.69
C GLU A 359 8.91 -14.63 -5.73
N SER A 360 10.09 -14.10 -6.12
CA SER A 360 10.96 -14.77 -7.10
C SER A 360 11.52 -16.10 -6.60
N LEU A 361 11.74 -16.23 -5.27
CA LEU A 361 12.23 -17.47 -4.66
C LEU A 361 11.12 -18.52 -4.54
N ASN A 362 9.92 -18.11 -4.11
CA ASN A 362 8.77 -19.00 -4.02
C ASN A 362 8.33 -19.52 -5.40
N SER A 363 8.49 -18.71 -6.44
CA SER A 363 8.24 -19.12 -7.84
C SER A 363 9.13 -20.29 -8.29
N THR A 364 10.40 -20.34 -7.84
CA THR A 364 11.33 -21.44 -8.16
C THR A 364 11.29 -22.61 -7.17
N ASN A 365 10.95 -22.37 -5.91
CA ASN A 365 11.00 -23.39 -4.85
C ASN A 365 9.84 -24.41 -4.91
N SER A 366 8.87 -24.20 -5.81
CA SER A 366 7.74 -25.10 -6.08
C SER A 366 8.13 -26.55 -6.45
N THR A 367 9.41 -26.83 -6.71
CA THR A 367 9.91 -28.17 -7.06
C THR A 367 10.74 -28.84 -5.94
N THR A 368 11.17 -28.11 -4.90
CA THR A 368 12.08 -28.68 -3.87
C THR A 368 11.82 -28.13 -2.46
N ARG A 369 11.19 -28.95 -1.60
CA ARG A 369 11.19 -28.71 -0.14
C ARG A 369 12.56 -29.05 0.45
N ALA A 370 13.40 -28.04 0.67
CA ALA A 370 14.66 -28.19 1.41
C ALA A 370 14.93 -26.97 2.31
N SER A 371 15.19 -27.25 3.59
CA SER A 371 15.48 -26.30 4.67
C SER A 371 16.54 -25.25 4.31
N THR A 372 16.23 -23.97 4.52
CA THR A 372 17.21 -22.87 4.59
C THR A 372 16.89 -21.98 5.80
N SER A 373 17.88 -21.23 6.29
CA SER A 373 17.87 -20.57 7.61
C SER A 373 16.73 -19.57 7.88
N GLU A 374 16.14 -19.68 9.07
CA GLU A 374 15.23 -18.72 9.72
C GLU A 374 15.77 -17.27 9.65
N PRO A 375 14.95 -16.28 9.24
CA PRO A 375 15.23 -14.87 9.49
C PRO A 375 14.82 -14.48 10.93
N GLU A 376 15.69 -13.81 11.71
CA GLU A 376 15.30 -13.33 13.04
C GLU A 376 14.19 -12.28 12.96
N GLU A 377 13.03 -12.61 13.53
CA GLU A 377 11.73 -12.09 13.09
C GLU A 377 11.25 -10.84 13.84
N CYS A 378 10.27 -10.11 13.29
CA CYS A 378 9.77 -8.88 13.91
C CYS A 378 8.78 -9.20 15.05
N GLN A 379 9.29 -9.31 16.28
CA GLN A 379 8.58 -9.69 17.53
C GLN A 379 7.33 -8.87 17.92
N LEU A 380 6.81 -7.97 17.08
CA LEU A 380 5.48 -7.35 17.28
C LEU A 380 4.34 -8.24 16.74
N THR A 381 4.65 -9.11 15.78
CA THR A 381 3.78 -10.20 15.36
C THR A 381 4.38 -11.49 15.92
N GLY A 382 3.54 -12.35 16.52
CA GLY A 382 3.97 -13.72 16.83
C GLY A 382 4.37 -14.43 15.54
N LEU A 383 5.37 -15.32 15.62
CA LEU A 383 6.04 -15.93 14.46
C LEU A 383 5.03 -16.54 13.46
N GLU A 384 4.02 -17.25 13.99
CA GLU A 384 2.92 -17.85 13.24
C GLU A 384 2.15 -16.78 12.42
N GLY A 385 1.70 -15.70 13.07
CA GLY A 385 0.90 -14.64 12.43
C GLY A 385 1.67 -13.71 11.48
N LEU A 386 3.00 -13.83 11.36
CA LEU A 386 3.73 -13.17 10.26
C LEU A 386 3.81 -14.07 9.02
N GLN A 387 4.01 -15.37 9.20
CA GLN A 387 3.97 -16.32 8.07
C GLN A 387 2.60 -16.31 7.40
N ASP A 388 1.51 -16.34 8.17
CA ASP A 388 0.14 -16.23 7.67
C ASP A 388 -0.05 -14.94 6.83
N LEU A 389 0.37 -13.79 7.36
CA LEU A 389 0.31 -12.50 6.67
C LEU A 389 1.10 -12.47 5.35
N ILE A 390 2.20 -13.23 5.26
CA ILE A 390 3.00 -13.35 4.03
C ILE A 390 2.28 -14.23 3.01
N GLU A 391 1.68 -15.34 3.43
CA GLU A 391 0.93 -16.26 2.57
C GLU A 391 -0.33 -15.58 1.99
N ASP A 392 -1.15 -14.96 2.84
CA ASP A 392 -2.27 -14.08 2.47
C ASP A 392 -1.83 -13.00 1.47
N SER A 393 -0.65 -12.42 1.68
CA SER A 393 -0.13 -11.36 0.82
C SER A 393 0.32 -11.86 -0.55
N ILE A 394 0.74 -13.12 -0.65
CA ILE A 394 1.08 -13.73 -1.93
C ILE A 394 -0.21 -14.10 -2.68
N GLU A 395 -1.19 -14.74 -2.01
CA GLU A 395 -2.44 -15.15 -2.66
C GLU A 395 -3.24 -13.95 -3.17
N ARG A 396 -3.45 -12.92 -2.34
CA ARG A 396 -4.18 -11.70 -2.73
C ARG A 396 -3.52 -10.96 -3.89
N LYS A 397 -2.18 -10.96 -3.93
CA LYS A 397 -1.43 -10.40 -5.07
C LYS A 397 -1.64 -11.22 -6.34
N ALA A 398 -1.58 -12.55 -6.24
CA ALA A 398 -1.79 -13.45 -7.37
C ALA A 398 -3.23 -13.35 -7.92
N CYS A 399 -4.23 -13.29 -7.04
CA CYS A 399 -5.63 -13.06 -7.40
C CYS A 399 -5.80 -11.74 -8.18
N MET A 400 -5.30 -10.62 -7.61
CA MET A 400 -5.39 -9.29 -8.24
C MET A 400 -4.65 -9.22 -9.59
N GLN A 401 -3.49 -9.88 -9.71
CA GLN A 401 -2.78 -10.02 -11.00
C GLN A 401 -3.58 -10.85 -12.01
N SER A 402 -4.24 -11.95 -11.56
CA SER A 402 -4.97 -12.86 -12.45
C SER A 402 -6.14 -12.19 -13.17
N PHE A 403 -6.80 -11.21 -12.54
CA PHE A 403 -7.84 -10.38 -13.15
C PHE A 403 -7.29 -9.52 -14.29
N TRP A 404 -6.16 -8.84 -14.05
CA TRP A 404 -5.50 -8.06 -15.10
C TRP A 404 -5.01 -8.94 -16.26
N ASP A 405 -4.48 -10.12 -15.96
CA ASP A 405 -4.04 -11.09 -16.98
C ASP A 405 -5.25 -11.62 -17.78
N ALA A 406 -6.39 -11.87 -17.13
CA ALA A 406 -7.64 -12.25 -17.80
C ALA A 406 -8.11 -11.13 -18.74
N ARG A 407 -8.11 -9.87 -18.28
CA ARG A 407 -8.44 -8.70 -19.12
C ARG A 407 -7.48 -8.54 -20.29
N THR A 408 -6.18 -8.68 -20.05
CA THR A 408 -5.13 -8.65 -21.08
C THR A 408 -5.40 -9.70 -22.15
N ARG A 409 -5.66 -10.97 -21.75
CA ARG A 409 -6.02 -12.06 -22.67
C ARG A 409 -7.31 -11.78 -23.45
N GLN A 410 -8.32 -11.17 -22.81
CA GLN A 410 -9.59 -10.79 -23.45
C GLN A 410 -9.38 -9.74 -24.56
N VAL A 411 -8.61 -8.68 -24.30
CA VAL A 411 -8.30 -7.63 -25.29
C VAL A 411 -7.54 -8.21 -26.48
N HIS A 412 -6.50 -9.01 -26.24
CA HIS A 412 -5.73 -9.66 -27.30
C HIS A 412 -6.58 -10.61 -28.16
N ARG A 413 -7.50 -11.38 -27.55
CA ARG A 413 -8.45 -12.23 -28.28
C ARG A 413 -9.41 -11.41 -29.14
N ASN A 414 -9.91 -10.28 -28.62
CA ASN A 414 -10.82 -9.40 -29.35
C ASN A 414 -10.13 -8.69 -30.53
N SER A 415 -8.87 -8.28 -30.39
CA SER A 415 -8.04 -7.76 -31.48
C SER A 415 -7.87 -8.80 -32.61
N ARG A 416 -7.40 -10.01 -32.28
CA ARG A 416 -7.24 -11.12 -33.24
C ARG A 416 -8.55 -11.47 -33.96
N ASN A 417 -9.67 -11.49 -33.23
CA ASN A 417 -11.01 -11.75 -33.79
C ASN A 417 -11.49 -10.65 -34.76
N ARG A 418 -11.06 -9.39 -34.60
CA ARG A 418 -11.36 -8.30 -35.55
C ARG A 418 -10.55 -8.46 -36.84
N VAL A 419 -9.24 -8.69 -36.73
CA VAL A 419 -8.36 -8.94 -37.89
C VAL A 419 -8.86 -10.13 -38.72
N GLY A 420 -9.19 -11.25 -38.06
CA GLY A 420 -9.71 -12.45 -38.74
C GLY A 420 -11.10 -12.30 -39.38
N LYS A 421 -11.86 -11.24 -39.06
CA LYS A 421 -13.09 -10.88 -39.78
C LYS A 421 -12.85 -9.90 -40.93
N GLY A 422 -11.84 -9.04 -40.84
CA GLY A 422 -11.48 -8.08 -41.90
C GLY A 422 -10.94 -8.73 -43.18
N GLN A 423 -10.40 -9.96 -43.10
CA GLN A 423 -9.84 -10.69 -44.25
C GLN A 423 -10.84 -11.57 -45.02
N ARG A 424 -12.16 -11.40 -44.82
CA ARG A 424 -13.16 -12.00 -45.72
C ARG A 424 -13.53 -11.02 -46.83
N LEU A 425 -12.82 -11.13 -47.96
CA LEU A 425 -13.25 -10.53 -49.23
C LEU A 425 -14.70 -10.92 -49.55
N PRO A 426 -15.50 -10.04 -50.19
CA PRO A 426 -16.77 -10.45 -50.78
C PRO A 426 -16.52 -11.58 -51.77
N LYS A 427 -17.18 -12.73 -51.57
CA LYS A 427 -17.11 -13.84 -52.52
C LYS A 427 -18.05 -13.52 -53.68
N GLU A 428 -17.49 -13.14 -54.82
CA GLU A 428 -18.27 -12.77 -56.00
C GLU A 428 -19.26 -13.87 -56.40
N THR A 429 -20.48 -13.45 -56.73
CA THR A 429 -21.57 -14.34 -57.14
C THR A 429 -21.41 -14.70 -58.62
N PRO A 430 -21.25 -15.98 -59.00
CA PRO A 430 -21.14 -16.36 -60.41
C PRO A 430 -22.53 -16.42 -61.05
N GLU A 431 -22.97 -15.32 -61.68
CA GLU A 431 -24.12 -15.33 -62.57
C GLU A 431 -23.78 -15.89 -63.97
N THR A 432 -24.79 -16.41 -64.66
CA THR A 432 -24.61 -17.42 -65.71
C THR A 432 -24.64 -16.90 -67.16
N SER A 433 -23.53 -17.03 -67.88
CA SER A 433 -23.47 -17.25 -69.34
C SER A 433 -22.06 -17.75 -69.75
N GLY A 434 -21.81 -18.43 -70.88
CA GLY A 434 -22.75 -18.98 -71.86
C GLY A 434 -22.12 -19.58 -73.14
N ARG A 435 -21.64 -20.83 -73.09
CA ARG A 435 -21.27 -21.74 -74.22
C ARG A 435 -20.09 -21.39 -75.17
N ARG A 436 -19.24 -22.43 -75.41
CA ARG A 436 -18.33 -22.68 -76.57
C ARG A 436 -17.10 -21.76 -76.69
N ASP A 437 -15.98 -22.15 -77.31
CA ASP A 437 -15.60 -23.43 -77.96
C ASP A 437 -14.07 -23.72 -77.77
N PRO A 438 -13.59 -24.97 -77.94
CA PRO A 438 -12.17 -25.32 -77.75
C PRO A 438 -11.37 -25.51 -79.06
N LEU A 439 -10.03 -25.63 -78.91
CA LEU A 439 -9.00 -26.11 -79.87
C LEU A 439 -8.25 -25.10 -80.77
N GLN A 440 -6.95 -24.91 -80.47
CA GLN A 440 -5.75 -25.11 -81.34
C GLN A 440 -4.49 -24.95 -80.44
N ARG A 441 -3.45 -25.80 -80.44
CA ARG A 441 -2.38 -26.04 -81.45
C ARG A 441 -1.64 -24.74 -81.85
N THR A 442 -0.30 -24.64 -81.84
CA THR A 442 0.76 -25.68 -81.86
C THR A 442 2.14 -25.20 -81.30
N ARG A 443 3.11 -26.15 -81.22
CA ARG A 443 4.58 -26.01 -81.41
C ARG A 443 5.05 -24.78 -82.23
N SER A 444 6.31 -24.28 -82.19
CA SER A 444 7.53 -24.39 -81.33
C SER A 444 8.62 -23.45 -81.94
N SER A 445 9.95 -23.43 -81.71
CA SER A 445 10.93 -24.26 -80.95
C SER A 445 12.33 -23.61 -80.86
N ARG A 446 12.98 -23.68 -79.68
CA ARG A 446 14.37 -24.16 -79.39
C ARG A 446 15.62 -23.60 -80.14
N ALA A 447 16.70 -23.37 -79.36
CA ALA A 447 18.13 -23.25 -79.73
C ALA A 447 18.63 -21.91 -80.34
N SER A 448 19.92 -21.50 -80.27
CA SER A 448 21.04 -21.78 -79.33
C SER A 448 22.28 -20.89 -79.63
N GLY A 449 23.17 -20.71 -78.63
CA GLY A 449 24.56 -20.22 -78.76
C GLY A 449 24.78 -18.74 -78.39
N CYS A 450 25.96 -18.22 -78.01
CA CYS A 450 27.20 -18.69 -77.35
C CYS A 450 28.38 -17.80 -77.82
N GLN A 451 29.13 -17.22 -76.87
CA GLN A 451 30.58 -16.90 -76.96
C GLN A 451 31.02 -15.71 -77.87
N ASP A 452 32.13 -14.97 -77.58
CA ASP A 452 33.10 -15.12 -76.47
C ASP A 452 33.85 -13.84 -75.98
N ILE A 453 34.56 -14.05 -74.86
CA ILE A 453 35.69 -13.35 -74.18
C ILE A 453 36.48 -12.30 -75.01
N THR A 454 36.84 -11.12 -74.47
CA THR A 454 38.11 -10.82 -73.71
C THR A 454 38.02 -9.49 -72.89
N SER A 455 38.96 -9.21 -71.97
CA SER A 455 38.91 -8.05 -71.03
C SER A 455 40.29 -7.48 -70.59
N SER A 456 40.30 -6.26 -70.01
CA SER A 456 41.44 -5.56 -69.33
C SER A 456 40.88 -4.54 -68.30
N ALA A 457 41.51 -4.18 -67.16
CA ALA A 457 42.64 -4.72 -66.36
C ALA A 457 42.44 -4.33 -64.85
N PRO A 458 43.18 -4.91 -63.87
CA PRO A 458 42.79 -5.00 -62.43
C PRO A 458 43.62 -4.04 -61.49
N PRO A 459 43.69 -4.15 -60.12
CA PRO A 459 43.15 -5.17 -59.19
C PRO A 459 42.63 -4.72 -57.78
N ASN A 460 42.21 -5.72 -56.96
CA ASN A 460 42.21 -5.78 -55.47
C ASN A 460 41.23 -4.92 -54.62
N THR A 461 40.62 -5.36 -53.49
CA THR A 461 40.30 -6.71 -52.91
C THR A 461 39.20 -6.55 -51.81
N SER A 462 38.21 -7.46 -51.72
CA SER A 462 37.33 -7.74 -50.53
C SER A 462 36.44 -6.61 -49.94
N GLN A 463 35.27 -6.84 -49.33
CA GLN A 463 34.50 -8.07 -49.07
C GLN A 463 32.98 -7.78 -48.92
N ASN A 464 32.17 -8.79 -49.26
CA ASN A 464 30.73 -9.03 -49.10
C ASN A 464 29.85 -8.05 -48.28
N ARG A 465 28.69 -7.69 -48.86
CA ARG A 465 27.42 -7.54 -48.12
C ARG A 465 26.24 -7.93 -49.01
N GLU A 466 25.66 -9.11 -48.77
CA GLU A 466 24.49 -9.58 -49.53
C GLU A 466 23.21 -8.83 -49.14
N LEU A 467 22.28 -8.73 -50.08
CA LEU A 467 21.01 -8.03 -49.94
C LEU A 467 19.89 -9.07 -49.75
N SER A 468 19.25 -9.05 -48.57
CA SER A 468 18.08 -9.89 -48.26
C SER A 468 16.79 -9.07 -48.37
N PRO A 469 15.65 -9.67 -48.77
CA PRO A 469 14.46 -8.94 -49.19
C PRO A 469 13.75 -8.20 -48.06
N GLU A 470 13.09 -7.11 -48.42
CA GLU A 470 12.32 -6.25 -47.52
C GLU A 470 11.02 -6.95 -47.09
N THR A 471 10.92 -7.29 -45.80
CA THR A 471 9.65 -7.71 -45.19
C THR A 471 8.86 -6.47 -44.79
N GLU A 472 7.71 -6.24 -45.41
CA GLU A 472 6.79 -5.14 -45.04
C GLU A 472 6.34 -5.26 -43.58
N GLN A 473 6.94 -4.46 -42.69
CA GLN A 473 6.55 -4.39 -41.28
C GLN A 473 5.25 -3.60 -41.13
N THR A 474 4.11 -4.30 -41.28
CA THR A 474 2.81 -3.78 -40.87
C THR A 474 2.87 -3.38 -39.40
N THR A 475 2.77 -2.08 -39.13
CA THR A 475 3.01 -1.53 -37.80
C THR A 475 1.81 -1.82 -36.90
N PHE A 476 1.91 -2.90 -36.11
CA PHE A 476 0.92 -3.20 -35.08
C PHE A 476 0.90 -2.07 -34.05
N GLN A 477 -0.16 -1.26 -34.06
CA GLN A 477 -0.49 -0.42 -32.91
C GLN A 477 -0.93 -1.36 -31.78
N ASP A 478 -0.08 -1.56 -30.78
CA ASP A 478 -0.44 -2.30 -29.58
C ASP A 478 -1.65 -1.63 -28.91
N GLN A 479 -2.78 -2.35 -28.94
CA GLN A 479 -4.04 -1.84 -28.43
C GLN A 479 -3.96 -1.76 -26.91
N GLU A 480 -3.89 -0.53 -26.37
CA GLU A 480 -3.82 -0.28 -24.93
C GLU A 480 -4.87 -1.10 -24.17
N VAL A 481 -4.39 -1.95 -23.26
CA VAL A 481 -5.25 -2.74 -22.38
C VAL A 481 -5.80 -1.82 -21.30
N THR A 482 -7.13 -1.67 -21.24
CA THR A 482 -7.81 -0.87 -20.22
C THR A 482 -8.90 -1.67 -19.51
N ALA A 483 -8.97 -1.54 -18.19
CA ALA A 483 -10.14 -1.92 -17.40
C ALA A 483 -11.24 -0.83 -17.52
N ALA A 484 -12.48 -1.18 -17.19
CA ALA A 484 -13.49 -0.21 -16.77
C ALA A 484 -13.34 0.09 -15.27
N PRO A 485 -13.70 1.29 -14.78
CA PRO A 485 -13.63 1.59 -13.34
C PRO A 485 -14.39 0.59 -12.46
N LEU A 486 -15.54 0.09 -12.93
CA LEU A 486 -16.35 -0.92 -12.24
C LEU A 486 -15.64 -2.28 -12.12
N GLU A 487 -14.89 -2.70 -13.14
CA GLU A 487 -14.11 -3.96 -13.07
C GLU A 487 -13.07 -3.88 -11.95
N VAL A 488 -12.41 -2.72 -11.77
CA VAL A 488 -11.43 -2.54 -10.68
C VAL A 488 -12.11 -2.52 -9.31
N MET A 489 -13.31 -1.98 -9.18
CA MET A 489 -14.09 -2.04 -7.92
C MET A 489 -14.49 -3.48 -7.57
N GLU A 490 -14.93 -4.26 -8.57
CA GLU A 490 -15.26 -5.67 -8.45
C GLU A 490 -14.03 -6.49 -8.01
N TRP A 491 -12.88 -6.35 -8.71
CA TRP A 491 -11.64 -7.03 -8.35
C TRP A 491 -11.18 -6.69 -6.93
N THR A 492 -11.26 -5.41 -6.53
CA THR A 492 -10.85 -4.95 -5.19
C THR A 492 -11.78 -5.51 -4.10
N SER A 493 -13.05 -5.76 -4.42
CA SER A 493 -14.07 -6.30 -3.50
C SER A 493 -14.13 -7.83 -3.44
N THR A 494 -13.33 -8.54 -4.25
CA THR A 494 -13.40 -10.00 -4.39
C THR A 494 -12.48 -10.70 -3.39
N HIS A 495 -12.91 -11.85 -2.85
CA HIS A 495 -12.08 -12.71 -2.01
C HIS A 495 -10.91 -13.32 -2.80
N PRO A 496 -9.68 -13.41 -2.25
CA PRO A 496 -9.26 -13.02 -0.90
C PRO A 496 -8.82 -11.55 -0.76
N ILE A 497 -8.82 -10.75 -1.83
CA ILE A 497 -8.29 -9.36 -1.83
C ILE A 497 -9.01 -8.50 -0.79
N THR A 498 -10.33 -8.66 -0.72
CA THR A 498 -11.16 -8.27 0.41
C THR A 498 -11.60 -9.54 1.16
N ASN A 499 -11.32 -9.62 2.46
CA ASN A 499 -11.61 -10.76 3.33
C ASN A 499 -12.26 -10.31 4.66
N GLU A 500 -12.41 -11.23 5.62
CA GLU A 500 -12.93 -10.94 6.97
C GLU A 500 -12.13 -9.86 7.71
N MET A 501 -10.80 -9.80 7.51
CA MET A 501 -9.93 -8.78 8.10
C MET A 501 -10.03 -7.40 7.42
N THR A 502 -10.56 -7.31 6.20
CA THR A 502 -10.64 -6.03 5.46
C THR A 502 -11.56 -5.03 6.16
N HIS A 503 -10.99 -3.90 6.58
CA HIS A 503 -11.66 -2.78 7.22
C HIS A 503 -12.32 -1.84 6.19
N PHE A 504 -11.63 -1.56 5.08
CA PHE A 504 -12.22 -0.86 3.93
C PHE A 504 -11.52 -1.22 2.61
N ALA A 505 -12.26 -1.05 1.52
CA ALA A 505 -11.79 -1.10 0.14
C ALA A 505 -12.06 0.24 -0.57
N THR A 506 -11.19 0.69 -1.47
CA THR A 506 -11.35 1.97 -2.19
C THR A 506 -10.65 2.00 -3.55
N VAL A 507 -11.17 2.85 -4.44
CA VAL A 507 -10.55 3.24 -5.71
C VAL A 507 -10.52 4.77 -5.79
N MET A 508 -9.32 5.33 -6.03
CA MET A 508 -9.05 6.77 -6.11
C MET A 508 -8.64 7.19 -7.53
N ASP A 509 -9.10 8.37 -7.96
CA ASP A 509 -8.69 9.04 -9.19
C ASP A 509 -7.70 10.16 -8.84
N PRO A 510 -6.38 9.95 -8.99
CA PRO A 510 -5.38 11.00 -8.79
C PRO A 510 -5.39 12.11 -9.83
N ALA A 511 -5.85 11.88 -11.07
CA ALA A 511 -5.85 12.91 -12.11
C ALA A 511 -6.88 14.02 -11.83
N GLU A 512 -8.04 13.63 -11.31
CA GLU A 512 -9.09 14.53 -10.86
C GLU A 512 -8.90 14.94 -9.39
N GLY A 513 -8.33 14.06 -8.57
CA GLY A 513 -8.02 14.30 -7.16
C GLY A 513 -9.09 13.85 -6.17
N ARG A 514 -9.89 12.83 -6.52
CA ARG A 514 -11.05 12.37 -5.73
C ARG A 514 -11.00 10.87 -5.40
N VAL A 515 -11.76 10.48 -4.39
CA VAL A 515 -12.19 9.08 -4.21
C VAL A 515 -13.29 8.81 -5.24
N VAL A 516 -13.16 7.75 -6.05
CA VAL A 516 -14.17 7.33 -7.03
C VAL A 516 -15.18 6.40 -6.36
N TRP A 517 -14.68 5.48 -5.53
CA TRP A 517 -15.47 4.52 -4.78
C TRP A 517 -14.76 4.18 -3.46
N ILE A 518 -15.56 3.94 -2.43
CA ILE A 518 -15.11 3.44 -1.14
C ILE A 518 -16.22 2.63 -0.49
N GLN A 519 -15.86 1.50 0.10
CA GLN A 519 -16.73 0.67 0.93
C GLN A 519 -16.01 0.33 2.23
N ARG A 520 -16.69 0.55 3.35
CA ARG A 520 -16.28 0.20 4.71
C ARG A 520 -17.04 -1.04 5.17
N TYR A 521 -16.34 -1.95 5.85
CA TYR A 521 -16.92 -3.16 6.41
C TYR A 521 -16.97 -3.04 7.93
N LEU A 522 -18.14 -2.70 8.47
CA LEU A 522 -18.35 -2.47 9.91
C LEU A 522 -18.25 -3.75 10.77
N HIS A 523 -18.39 -4.90 10.15
CA HIS A 523 -18.20 -6.22 10.74
C HIS A 523 -17.29 -7.05 9.83
N PRO A 524 -16.60 -8.08 10.36
CA PRO A 524 -15.95 -9.09 9.53
C PRO A 524 -16.91 -9.66 8.48
N LEU A 525 -16.41 -9.86 7.26
CA LEU A 525 -17.13 -10.61 6.25
C LEU A 525 -17.24 -12.10 6.64
N PRO A 526 -18.25 -12.84 6.16
CA PRO A 526 -18.29 -14.28 6.32
C PRO A 526 -17.10 -14.91 5.60
N SER A 527 -16.33 -15.76 6.31
CA SER A 527 -15.24 -16.51 5.69
C SER A 527 -15.77 -17.45 4.61
N GLN A 528 -15.13 -17.43 3.44
CA GLN A 528 -15.43 -18.34 2.34
C GLN A 528 -14.40 -19.47 2.35
N GLY A 529 -14.68 -20.49 3.17
CA GLY A 529 -13.86 -21.71 3.32
C GLY A 529 -14.22 -22.83 2.35
#